data_AF-A0A0D3ACH0-F1
#
_entry.id   AF-A0A0D3ACH0-F1
#
_cell.length_a   1.000
_cell.length_b   1.000
_cell.length_c   1.000
_cell.angle_alpha   90.00
_cell.angle_beta   90.00
_cell.angle_gamma   90.00
#
_symmetry.space_group_name_H-M   'P 1'
#
loop_
_entity.id
_entity.type
_entity.pdbx_description
1 polymer ?
#
loop_
_entity_poly.entity_id
_entity_poly.type
_entity_poly.pdbx_seq_one_letter_code
_entity_poly.pdbx_strand_id
1 'polypeptide(L)'
;MATDKSSSLLLFRCRTTLDSNSVFSLRTSVTKSKGKFYCLFSGGNQKENSEAIVSIDMPAGPSEVLVIADEHASPVYIAADLLSQAITFSNLYAPEHLIINVKDAEKWEGLIENACSVFIGPWTPESVGDYASGTNHVLPTYGYARMYSGVSLDSFLKFMTVQSLTEEGLRNLGPYVATMAEIEGLDAHKRAVTLRLEDIEARQPSQTK
;
A
#
# COMPACT_ATOMS: atom_id res chain seq x y z
N MET A 1 46.20 -3.78 43.41
CA MET A 1 44.81 -3.83 43.90
C MET A 1 44.17 -2.51 43.45
N ALA A 2 43.75 -2.37 42.18
CA ALA A 2 42.42 -2.73 41.63
C ALA A 2 41.29 -2.04 42.46
N THR A 3 40.43 -1.16 41.95
CA THR A 3 39.81 -1.01 40.61
C THR A 3 39.27 0.43 40.44
N ASP A 4 39.23 0.96 39.21
CA ASP A 4 38.43 2.15 38.87
C ASP A 4 37.62 1.91 37.58
N LYS A 5 36.37 2.40 37.56
CA LYS A 5 35.30 2.08 36.60
C LYS A 5 35.25 3.10 35.46
N SER A 6 35.47 2.58 34.26
CA SER A 6 34.82 2.93 32.98
C SER A 6 33.78 4.07 32.99
N SER A 7 34.11 5.18 32.34
CA SER A 7 33.15 6.09 31.70
C SER A 7 33.81 6.67 30.44
N SER A 8 33.71 5.98 29.31
CA SER A 8 34.16 6.50 28.02
C SER A 8 32.98 7.10 27.24
N LEU A 9 32.96 8.43 27.24
CA LEU A 9 32.19 9.32 26.38
C LEU A 9 32.39 8.91 24.89
N LEU A 10 31.33 8.51 24.18
CA LEU A 10 31.40 8.26 22.74
C LEU A 10 30.73 9.41 21.98
N LEU A 11 31.58 10.31 21.46
CA LEU A 11 31.22 11.43 20.60
C LEU A 11 30.89 10.90 19.20
N PHE A 12 29.64 10.98 18.74
CA PHE A 12 29.31 10.68 17.35
C PHE A 12 29.73 11.86 16.46
N ARG A 13 30.84 11.71 15.73
CA ARG A 13 31.27 12.64 14.69
C ARG A 13 30.97 12.01 13.33
N CYS A 14 29.88 12.43 12.69
CA CYS A 14 29.58 12.09 11.29
C CYS A 14 30.65 12.74 10.40
N ARG A 15 31.57 11.96 9.84
CA ARG A 15 32.44 12.39 8.73
C ARG A 15 31.77 11.97 7.43
N THR A 16 31.26 12.95 6.70
CA THR A 16 30.98 12.84 5.27
C THR A 16 32.31 12.82 4.52
N THR A 17 32.70 11.66 3.98
CA THR A 17 33.68 11.61 2.89
C THR A 17 32.90 11.39 1.60
N LEU A 18 32.78 12.46 0.82
CA LEU A 18 32.39 12.42 -0.58
C LEU A 18 33.52 11.73 -1.35
N ASP A 19 33.25 10.56 -1.91
CA ASP A 19 34.05 9.99 -2.99
C ASP A 19 33.11 9.50 -4.10
N SER A 20 33.36 10.00 -5.30
CA SER A 20 32.47 10.07 -6.46
C SER A 20 32.28 8.74 -7.23
N ASN A 21 32.53 7.57 -6.61
CA ASN A 21 32.38 6.28 -7.29
C ASN A 21 32.04 5.07 -6.38
N SER A 22 31.40 5.30 -5.24
CA SER A 22 31.04 4.20 -4.32
C SER A 22 29.61 3.69 -4.57
N VAL A 23 29.52 2.49 -5.17
CA VAL A 23 28.33 1.65 -5.14
C VAL A 23 28.01 1.36 -3.67
N PHE A 24 26.81 1.75 -3.22
CA PHE A 24 26.32 1.42 -1.89
C PHE A 24 25.99 -0.07 -1.84
N SER A 25 27.00 -0.91 -1.63
CA SER A 25 26.81 -2.31 -1.31
C SER A 25 26.28 -2.38 0.12
N LEU A 26 24.95 -2.50 0.27
CA LEU A 26 24.32 -3.01 1.48
C LEU A 26 24.76 -4.47 1.68
N ARG A 27 26.00 -4.67 2.15
CA ARG A 27 26.35 -5.92 2.81
C ARG A 27 25.57 -5.94 4.11
N THR A 28 24.55 -6.77 4.18
CA THR A 28 24.00 -7.25 5.45
C THR A 28 25.05 -8.11 6.14
N SER A 29 26.14 -7.48 6.63
CA SER A 29 27.05 -8.12 7.57
C SER A 29 26.30 -8.23 8.90
N VAL A 30 25.77 -9.41 9.16
CA VAL A 30 25.19 -9.79 10.46
C VAL A 30 26.33 -9.78 11.48
N THR A 31 26.57 -8.63 12.10
CA THR A 31 27.34 -8.57 13.34
C THR A 31 26.43 -9.09 14.47
N LYS A 32 26.93 -10.06 15.24
CA LYS A 32 26.25 -10.71 16.37
C LYS A 32 25.91 -9.68 17.47
N SER A 33 24.82 -8.93 17.31
CA SER A 33 23.98 -8.40 18.41
C SER A 33 22.83 -7.49 17.93
N LYS A 34 22.10 -7.82 16.85
CA LYS A 34 20.86 -7.10 16.51
C LYS A 34 19.77 -8.08 16.05
N GLY A 35 18.57 -7.94 16.60
CA GLY A 35 17.45 -8.88 16.42
C GLY A 35 17.06 -9.10 14.95
N LYS A 36 16.40 -10.22 14.67
CA LYS A 36 15.83 -10.51 13.34
C LYS A 36 14.61 -9.61 13.12
N PHE A 37 14.67 -8.75 12.12
CA PHE A 37 13.52 -7.95 11.66
C PHE A 37 12.79 -8.71 10.56
N TYR A 38 11.45 -8.66 10.57
CA TYR A 38 10.59 -9.37 9.61
C TYR A 38 9.96 -8.45 8.55
N CYS A 39 9.96 -7.13 8.79
CA CYS A 39 9.49 -6.12 7.86
C CYS A 39 10.32 -4.84 8.06
N LEU A 40 10.67 -4.16 6.96
CA LEU A 40 11.43 -2.91 6.97
C LEU A 40 10.56 -1.81 6.36
N PHE A 41 10.37 -0.72 7.09
CA PHE A 41 9.72 0.50 6.61
C PHE A 41 10.80 1.58 6.48
N SER A 42 10.83 2.30 5.37
CA SER A 42 11.78 3.41 5.17
C SER A 42 11.10 4.55 4.45
N GLY A 43 11.23 5.76 4.99
CA GLY A 43 11.11 7.01 4.23
C GLY A 43 12.50 7.49 3.86
N GLY A 44 12.75 7.75 2.57
CA GLY A 44 14.07 8.19 2.08
C GLY A 44 14.34 7.82 0.61
N ASN A 45 15.29 8.53 0.00
CA ASN A 45 15.61 8.46 -1.42
C ASN A 45 15.88 7.03 -1.93
N GLN A 46 15.11 6.57 -2.92
CA GLN A 46 15.28 5.29 -3.61
C GLN A 46 15.65 5.52 -5.09
N LYS A 47 16.62 4.74 -5.58
CA LYS A 47 16.94 4.61 -7.01
C LYS A 47 15.95 3.64 -7.65
N GLU A 48 15.40 4.05 -8.79
CA GLU A 48 14.35 3.37 -9.55
C GLU A 48 14.75 1.94 -9.97
N ASN A 49 13.78 1.02 -9.91
CA ASN A 49 13.86 -0.26 -10.60
C ASN A 49 12.54 -0.45 -11.36
N SER A 50 12.58 -0.24 -12.68
CA SER A 50 11.41 -0.29 -13.56
C SER A 50 11.47 -1.53 -14.45
N GLU A 51 10.74 -2.57 -14.07
CA GLU A 51 10.43 -3.68 -14.98
C GLU A 51 8.91 -3.88 -15.01
N ALA A 52 8.26 -3.24 -15.98
CA ALA A 52 6.92 -3.60 -16.43
C ALA A 52 6.87 -3.45 -17.96
N ILE A 53 6.86 -4.57 -18.67
CA ILE A 53 6.67 -4.64 -20.12
C ILE A 53 5.18 -4.93 -20.36
N VAL A 54 4.40 -3.89 -20.61
CA VAL A 54 3.03 -3.98 -21.14
C VAL A 54 2.90 -2.95 -22.25
N SER A 55 2.44 -3.38 -23.42
CA SER A 55 2.12 -2.49 -24.54
C SER A 55 0.70 -1.94 -24.39
N ILE A 56 0.58 -0.61 -24.41
CA ILE A 56 -0.66 0.15 -24.44
C ILE A 56 -0.75 0.83 -25.82
N ASP A 57 -1.88 0.73 -26.52
CA ASP A 57 -2.06 1.30 -27.87
C ASP A 57 -1.89 2.83 -27.89
N MET A 58 -2.44 3.52 -26.88
CA MET A 58 -2.19 4.92 -26.55
C MET A 58 -2.71 5.18 -25.13
N PRO A 59 -1.94 5.77 -24.20
CA PRO A 59 -2.50 6.16 -22.91
C PRO A 59 -3.48 7.32 -23.15
N ALA A 60 -4.78 7.05 -23.03
CA ALA A 60 -5.78 8.12 -22.97
C ALA A 60 -5.60 8.85 -21.64
N GLY A 61 -4.95 10.01 -21.69
CA GLY A 61 -4.87 10.94 -20.56
C GLY A 61 -6.24 11.54 -20.25
N PRO A 62 -6.41 12.18 -19.08
CA PRO A 62 -7.61 12.95 -18.77
C PRO A 62 -7.76 14.10 -19.77
N SER A 63 -8.98 14.60 -19.90
CA SER A 63 -9.25 15.82 -20.66
C SER A 63 -8.38 16.95 -20.12
N GLU A 64 -7.56 17.56 -20.98
CA GLU A 64 -6.73 18.71 -20.65
C GLU A 64 -7.42 19.99 -21.13
N VAL A 65 -7.36 21.06 -20.33
CA VAL A 65 -7.77 22.40 -20.76
C VAL A 65 -6.62 23.39 -20.63
N LEU A 66 -6.41 24.14 -21.70
CA LEU A 66 -5.51 25.28 -21.73
C LEU A 66 -6.35 26.56 -21.81
N VAL A 67 -6.30 27.38 -20.77
CA VAL A 67 -7.00 28.68 -20.74
C VAL A 67 -5.98 29.79 -21.04
N ILE A 68 -6.21 30.54 -22.11
CA ILE A 68 -5.47 31.77 -22.42
C ILE A 68 -6.34 32.95 -21.99
N ALA A 69 -5.82 33.81 -21.12
CA ALA A 69 -6.53 34.95 -20.56
C ALA A 69 -5.69 36.22 -20.68
N ASP A 70 -6.35 37.33 -21.04
CA ASP A 70 -5.78 38.69 -21.07
C ASP A 70 -6.47 39.59 -20.03
N GLU A 71 -6.20 40.90 -20.07
CA GLU A 71 -6.77 41.88 -19.14
C GLU A 71 -8.28 42.08 -19.26
N HIS A 72 -8.91 41.60 -20.33
CA HIS A 72 -10.37 41.66 -20.53
C HIS A 72 -11.09 40.43 -19.99
N ALA A 73 -10.37 39.37 -19.64
CA ALA A 73 -10.96 38.13 -19.16
C ALA A 73 -11.43 38.23 -17.70
N SER A 74 -12.57 37.62 -17.40
CA SER A 74 -13.12 37.58 -16.03
C SER A 74 -12.35 36.57 -15.17
N PRO A 75 -11.69 36.99 -14.06
CA PRO A 75 -10.96 36.07 -13.18
C PRO A 75 -11.84 34.98 -12.57
N VAL A 76 -13.12 35.27 -12.35
CA VAL A 76 -14.08 34.30 -11.77
C VAL A 76 -14.37 33.16 -12.74
N TYR A 77 -14.49 33.45 -14.03
CA TYR A 77 -14.75 32.42 -15.04
C TYR A 77 -13.52 31.55 -15.26
N ILE A 78 -12.34 32.15 -15.34
CA ILE A 78 -11.07 31.41 -15.45
C ILE A 78 -10.89 30.48 -14.25
N ALA A 79 -11.13 30.97 -13.02
CA ALA A 79 -11.00 30.15 -11.83
C ALA A 79 -12.00 28.98 -11.82
N ALA A 80 -13.24 29.20 -12.29
CA ALA A 80 -14.24 28.13 -12.40
C ALA A 80 -13.83 27.06 -13.44
N ASP A 81 -13.34 27.48 -14.61
CA ASP A 81 -12.89 26.57 -15.66
C ASP A 81 -11.71 25.71 -15.18
N LEU A 82 -10.73 26.33 -14.53
CA LEU A 82 -9.59 25.60 -13.95
C LEU A 82 -10.00 24.68 -12.80
N LEU A 83 -10.85 25.15 -11.90
CA LEU A 83 -11.31 24.35 -10.76
C LEU A 83 -12.14 23.14 -11.20
N SER A 84 -12.90 23.26 -12.29
CA SER A 84 -13.70 22.16 -12.85
C SER A 84 -12.86 20.94 -13.25
N GLN A 85 -11.58 21.13 -13.59
CA GLN A 85 -10.66 20.06 -13.95
C GLN A 85 -9.64 19.72 -12.87
N ALA A 86 -9.46 20.60 -11.87
CA ALA A 86 -8.43 20.47 -10.86
C ALA A 86 -8.49 19.13 -10.11
N ILE A 87 -9.70 18.67 -9.77
CA ILE A 87 -9.86 17.40 -9.04
C ILE A 87 -9.53 16.19 -9.92
N THR A 88 -9.96 16.21 -11.19
CA THR A 88 -9.65 15.15 -12.15
C THR A 88 -8.15 15.07 -12.41
N PHE A 89 -7.50 16.21 -12.58
CA PHE A 89 -6.04 16.28 -12.71
C PHE A 89 -5.35 15.76 -11.45
N SER A 90 -5.83 16.14 -10.26
CA SER A 90 -5.27 15.63 -9.00
C SER A 90 -5.40 14.12 -8.89
N ASN A 91 -6.54 13.55 -9.27
CA ASN A 91 -6.74 12.10 -9.25
C ASN A 91 -5.81 11.38 -10.24
N LEU A 92 -5.53 11.96 -11.41
CA LEU A 92 -4.53 11.40 -12.32
C LEU A 92 -3.14 11.47 -11.68
N TYR A 93 -2.75 12.66 -11.21
CA TYR A 93 -1.43 12.93 -10.66
C TYR A 93 -1.15 12.05 -9.44
N ALA A 94 -2.18 11.76 -8.65
CA ALA A 94 -2.14 10.93 -7.44
C ALA A 94 -1.08 11.41 -6.44
N PRO A 95 -1.27 12.62 -5.88
CA PRO A 95 -0.32 13.22 -4.96
C PRO A 95 -0.20 12.44 -3.65
N GLU A 96 0.98 12.56 -3.04
CA GLU A 96 1.23 12.13 -1.66
C GLU A 96 0.34 12.89 -0.67
N HIS A 97 0.39 14.24 -0.77
CA HIS A 97 -0.39 15.19 0.01
C HIS A 97 -1.28 16.03 -0.90
N LEU A 98 -2.58 16.10 -0.60
CA LEU A 98 -3.54 16.93 -1.32
C LEU A 98 -4.11 18.00 -0.39
N ILE A 99 -3.89 19.29 -0.70
CA ILE A 99 -4.47 20.41 0.04
C ILE A 99 -5.62 21.02 -0.78
N ILE A 100 -6.83 21.01 -0.23
CA ILE A 100 -8.02 21.61 -0.84
C ILE A 100 -8.35 22.89 -0.09
N ASN A 101 -7.83 24.01 -0.58
CA ASN A 101 -8.09 25.35 -0.04
C ASN A 101 -8.99 26.16 -0.97
N VAL A 102 -10.26 25.75 -1.05
CA VAL A 102 -11.32 26.46 -1.77
C VAL A 102 -12.51 26.70 -0.85
N LYS A 103 -13.45 27.54 -1.28
CA LYS A 103 -14.72 27.72 -0.55
C LYS A 103 -15.52 26.42 -0.55
N ASP A 104 -16.10 26.07 0.60
CA ASP A 104 -16.85 24.82 0.81
C ASP A 104 -16.03 23.56 0.43
N ALA A 105 -14.76 23.52 0.86
CA ALA A 105 -13.80 22.47 0.51
C ALA A 105 -14.28 21.04 0.82
N GLU A 106 -15.12 20.89 1.85
CA GLU A 106 -15.71 19.62 2.28
C GLU A 106 -16.59 18.97 1.19
N LYS A 107 -17.17 19.77 0.29
CA LYS A 107 -18.00 19.25 -0.81
C LYS A 107 -17.20 18.46 -1.83
N TRP A 108 -15.88 18.65 -1.87
CA TRP A 108 -14.98 18.00 -2.83
C TRP A 108 -14.49 16.64 -2.36
N GLU A 109 -14.67 16.29 -1.09
CA GLU A 109 -14.19 15.03 -0.49
C GLU A 109 -14.66 13.80 -1.28
N GLY A 110 -15.93 13.78 -1.68
CA GLY A 110 -16.52 12.66 -2.44
C GLY A 110 -16.02 12.51 -3.88
N LEU A 111 -15.20 13.45 -4.37
CA LEU A 111 -14.61 13.42 -5.71
C LEU A 111 -13.13 12.99 -5.71
N ILE A 112 -12.53 12.84 -4.52
CA ILE A 112 -11.13 12.43 -4.38
C ILE A 112 -11.04 10.91 -4.54
N GLU A 113 -10.28 10.47 -5.53
CA GLU A 113 -10.02 9.04 -5.78
C GLU A 113 -8.60 8.65 -5.34
N ASN A 114 -7.61 9.49 -5.70
CA ASN A 114 -6.20 9.18 -5.50
C ASN A 114 -5.49 10.31 -4.76
N ALA A 115 -5.40 10.18 -3.44
CA ALA A 115 -4.54 10.96 -2.56
C ALA A 115 -4.33 10.18 -1.27
N CYS A 116 -3.14 10.26 -0.66
CA CYS A 116 -2.88 9.49 0.57
C CYS A 116 -3.20 10.23 1.85
N SER A 117 -2.98 11.54 1.90
CA SER A 117 -3.44 12.38 3.00
C SER A 117 -4.01 13.67 2.43
N VAL A 118 -5.24 13.99 2.85
CA VAL A 118 -6.01 15.13 2.35
C VAL A 118 -6.16 16.16 3.46
N PHE A 119 -5.84 17.40 3.13
CA PHE A 119 -5.94 18.54 4.03
C PHE A 119 -7.03 19.49 3.52
N ILE A 120 -8.11 19.63 4.28
CA ILE A 120 -9.31 20.35 3.85
C ILE A 120 -9.38 21.71 4.56
N GLY A 121 -9.57 22.76 3.76
CA GLY A 121 -9.85 24.11 4.23
C GLY A 121 -8.60 24.98 4.53
N PRO A 122 -8.82 26.27 4.84
CA PRO A 122 -7.74 27.27 4.94
C PRO A 122 -6.86 27.13 6.19
N TRP A 123 -7.30 26.37 7.19
CA TRP A 123 -6.62 26.25 8.49
C TRP A 123 -5.85 24.95 8.67
N THR A 124 -5.76 24.14 7.62
CA THR A 124 -5.20 22.78 7.67
C THR A 124 -3.97 22.71 6.76
N PRO A 125 -2.82 23.30 7.16
CA PRO A 125 -1.60 23.16 6.37
C PRO A 125 -1.03 21.75 6.50
N GLU A 126 -0.34 21.27 5.45
CA GLU A 126 0.35 19.96 5.45
C GLU A 126 1.22 19.74 6.71
N SER A 127 1.86 20.81 7.20
CA SER A 127 2.68 20.77 8.39
C SER A 127 1.98 20.21 9.63
N VAL A 128 0.67 20.39 9.80
CA VAL A 128 0.00 19.73 10.95
C VAL A 128 -0.06 18.22 10.76
N GLY A 129 -0.19 17.73 9.53
CA GLY A 129 -0.07 16.32 9.13
C GLY A 129 1.27 15.71 9.49
N ASP A 130 2.34 16.39 9.07
CA ASP A 130 3.71 15.91 9.23
C ASP A 130 4.15 15.73 10.68
N TYR A 131 3.53 16.47 11.60
CA TYR A 131 4.04 16.57 12.98
C TYR A 131 3.06 16.09 14.06
N ALA A 132 1.79 16.47 14.02
CA ALA A 132 0.97 16.44 15.24
C ALA A 132 -0.54 16.17 15.08
N SER A 133 -1.08 16.16 13.86
CA SER A 133 -2.51 15.91 13.64
C SER A 133 -2.91 14.47 13.98
N GLY A 134 -1.95 13.54 13.95
CA GLY A 134 -2.13 12.12 14.24
C GLY A 134 -2.18 11.23 13.01
N THR A 135 -2.25 11.79 11.79
CA THR A 135 -2.08 11.01 10.56
C THR A 135 -0.63 10.56 10.42
N ASN A 136 -0.41 9.49 9.64
CA ASN A 136 0.93 9.01 9.34
C ASN A 136 1.47 9.74 8.10
N HIS A 137 2.64 10.34 8.21
CA HIS A 137 3.28 11.07 7.10
C HIS A 137 4.18 10.19 6.21
N VAL A 138 4.30 8.89 6.48
CA VAL A 138 5.01 7.96 5.61
C VAL A 138 4.01 7.51 4.53
N LEU A 139 3.98 8.27 3.45
CA LEU A 139 3.04 8.14 2.37
C LEU A 139 3.74 7.75 1.04
N PRO A 140 3.03 7.09 0.12
CA PRO A 140 3.58 6.72 -1.19
C PRO A 140 3.72 7.95 -2.11
N THR A 141 4.89 8.06 -2.73
CA THR A 141 5.26 9.13 -3.68
C THR A 141 5.17 8.65 -5.14
N TYR A 142 5.53 9.49 -6.11
CA TYR A 142 5.61 9.13 -7.54
C TYR A 142 4.32 8.56 -8.17
N GLY A 143 3.16 8.98 -7.65
CA GLY A 143 1.86 8.50 -8.12
C GLY A 143 1.46 7.12 -7.62
N TYR A 144 2.22 6.54 -6.68
CA TYR A 144 1.87 5.27 -6.05
C TYR A 144 0.62 5.36 -5.16
N ALA A 145 0.16 6.57 -4.82
CA ALA A 145 -1.13 6.80 -4.16
C ALA A 145 -2.34 6.23 -4.94
N ARG A 146 -2.18 5.87 -6.22
CA ARG A 146 -3.20 5.15 -7.02
C ARG A 146 -3.51 3.73 -6.52
N MET A 147 -2.59 3.11 -5.79
CA MET A 147 -2.68 1.68 -5.44
C MET A 147 -2.14 1.35 -4.05
N TYR A 148 -1.38 2.25 -3.43
CA TYR A 148 -0.83 2.09 -2.09
C TYR A 148 -1.45 3.10 -1.13
N SER A 149 -1.63 2.67 0.11
CA SER A 149 -1.98 3.55 1.23
C SER A 149 -0.73 4.00 1.98
N GLY A 150 -0.87 5.05 2.78
CA GLY A 150 0.11 5.40 3.80
C GLY A 150 0.27 4.29 4.85
N VAL A 151 1.36 4.36 5.62
CA VAL A 151 1.60 3.40 6.70
C VAL A 151 0.48 3.48 7.74
N SER A 152 -0.14 2.34 8.06
CA SER A 152 -1.20 2.22 9.04
C SER A 152 -0.89 1.12 10.06
N LEU A 153 -1.79 0.91 11.04
CA LEU A 153 -1.65 -0.21 11.97
C LEU A 153 -1.62 -1.55 11.23
N ASP A 154 -2.44 -1.70 10.20
CA ASP A 154 -2.55 -2.93 9.41
C ASP A 154 -1.27 -3.28 8.67
N SER A 155 -0.42 -2.28 8.36
CA SER A 155 0.91 -2.51 7.79
C SER A 155 1.81 -3.36 8.70
N PHE A 156 1.54 -3.39 10.00
CA PHE A 156 2.28 -4.18 10.99
C PHE A 156 1.58 -5.49 11.36
N LEU A 157 0.38 -5.73 10.82
CA LEU A 157 -0.41 -6.91 11.09
C LEU A 157 -0.28 -7.93 9.97
N LYS A 158 -0.67 -9.17 10.27
CA LYS A 158 -0.86 -10.22 9.28
C LYS A 158 -2.24 -10.80 9.51
N PHE A 159 -3.09 -10.73 8.50
CA PHE A 159 -4.44 -11.27 8.55
C PHE A 159 -4.41 -12.74 8.13
N MET A 160 -4.59 -13.65 9.08
CA MET A 160 -4.66 -15.08 8.82
C MET A 160 -6.12 -15.51 8.68
N THR A 161 -6.50 -16.05 7.52
CA THR A 161 -7.80 -16.69 7.34
C THR A 161 -7.80 -18.06 8.00
N VAL A 162 -8.77 -18.33 8.87
CA VAL A 162 -8.93 -19.63 9.55
C VAL A 162 -10.22 -20.26 9.06
N GLN A 163 -10.16 -21.53 8.66
CA GLN A 163 -11.29 -22.27 8.13
C GLN A 163 -11.44 -23.60 8.87
N SER A 164 -12.68 -23.97 9.18
CA SER A 164 -13.04 -25.23 9.82
C SER A 164 -14.35 -25.72 9.24
N LEU A 165 -14.39 -26.98 8.81
CA LEU A 165 -15.59 -27.62 8.26
C LEU A 165 -16.01 -28.77 9.17
N THR A 166 -17.32 -28.92 9.36
CA THR A 166 -17.91 -30.14 9.91
C THR A 166 -17.94 -31.24 8.85
N GLU A 167 -18.25 -32.48 9.25
CA GLU A 167 -18.44 -33.58 8.29
C GLU A 167 -19.55 -33.27 7.28
N GLU A 168 -20.68 -32.70 7.73
CA GLU A 168 -21.76 -32.25 6.86
C GLU A 168 -21.30 -31.14 5.90
N GLY A 169 -20.53 -30.17 6.41
CA GLY A 169 -19.96 -29.11 5.57
C GLY A 169 -19.05 -29.66 4.48
N LEU A 170 -18.23 -30.66 4.79
CA LEU A 170 -17.38 -31.32 3.80
C LEU A 170 -18.20 -32.16 2.80
N ARG A 171 -19.29 -32.82 3.23
CA ARG A 171 -20.20 -33.53 2.31
C ARG A 171 -20.85 -32.59 1.29
N ASN A 172 -21.20 -31.38 1.73
CA ASN A 172 -21.83 -30.39 0.86
C ASN A 172 -20.82 -29.73 -0.08
N LEU A 173 -19.64 -29.33 0.41
CA LEU A 173 -18.66 -28.58 -0.39
C LEU A 173 -17.70 -29.47 -1.18
N GLY A 174 -17.37 -30.64 -0.63
CA GLY A 174 -16.33 -31.54 -1.12
C GLY A 174 -16.51 -31.99 -2.57
N PRO A 175 -17.72 -32.38 -3.03
CA PRO A 175 -17.95 -32.77 -4.42
C PRO A 175 -17.56 -31.66 -5.40
N TYR A 176 -17.90 -30.40 -5.11
CA TYR A 176 -17.54 -29.26 -5.97
C TYR A 176 -16.02 -29.05 -6.03
N VAL A 177 -15.35 -29.14 -4.88
CA VAL A 177 -13.87 -29.02 -4.81
C VAL A 177 -13.19 -30.13 -5.60
N ALA A 178 -13.70 -31.36 -5.52
CA ALA A 178 -13.17 -32.49 -6.27
C ALA A 178 -13.32 -32.30 -7.80
N THR A 179 -14.48 -31.78 -8.25
CA THR A 179 -14.71 -31.48 -9.68
C THR A 179 -13.80 -30.37 -10.18
N MET A 180 -13.63 -29.28 -9.42
CA MET A 180 -12.71 -28.20 -9.79
C MET A 180 -11.26 -28.71 -9.86
N ALA A 181 -10.82 -29.47 -8.86
CA ALA A 181 -9.47 -30.04 -8.83
C ALA A 181 -9.20 -31.02 -9.99
N GLU A 182 -10.23 -31.74 -10.46
CA GLU A 182 -10.12 -32.61 -11.64
C GLU A 182 -9.92 -31.81 -12.93
N ILE A 183 -10.67 -30.73 -13.12
CA ILE A 183 -10.54 -29.86 -14.30
C ILE A 183 -9.15 -29.19 -14.32
N GLU A 184 -8.61 -28.83 -13.15
CA GLU A 184 -7.27 -28.25 -13.01
C GLU A 184 -6.13 -29.29 -13.10
N GLY A 185 -6.45 -30.59 -13.18
CA GLY A 185 -5.45 -31.66 -13.20
C GLY A 185 -4.68 -31.85 -11.88
N LEU A 186 -5.26 -31.42 -10.76
CA LEU A 186 -4.67 -31.47 -9.42
C LEU A 186 -5.14 -32.69 -8.63
N ASP A 187 -4.71 -33.88 -9.07
CA ASP A 187 -5.15 -35.16 -8.48
C ASP A 187 -4.95 -35.25 -6.97
N ALA A 188 -3.84 -34.71 -6.44
CA ALA A 188 -3.58 -34.72 -5.00
C ALA A 188 -4.60 -33.89 -4.20
N HIS A 189 -5.07 -32.76 -4.75
CA HIS A 189 -6.07 -31.90 -4.12
C HIS A 189 -7.43 -32.59 -4.11
N LYS A 190 -7.83 -33.18 -5.25
CA LYS A 190 -9.05 -34.02 -5.35
C LYS A 190 -9.02 -35.15 -4.33
N ARG A 191 -7.92 -35.91 -4.30
CA ARG A 191 -7.76 -37.09 -3.44
C ARG A 191 -7.80 -36.76 -1.95
N ALA A 192 -7.29 -35.58 -1.56
CA ALA A 192 -7.38 -35.12 -0.18
C ALA A 192 -8.85 -34.96 0.30
N VAL A 193 -9.76 -34.60 -0.60
CA VAL A 193 -11.19 -34.48 -0.31
C VAL A 193 -11.88 -35.84 -0.39
N THR A 194 -11.68 -36.59 -1.48
CA THR A 194 -12.41 -37.85 -1.70
C THR A 194 -12.10 -38.89 -0.63
N LEU A 195 -10.85 -39.04 -0.19
CA LEU A 195 -10.49 -39.98 0.88
C LEU A 195 -11.23 -39.70 2.19
N ARG A 196 -11.49 -38.43 2.51
CA ARG A 196 -12.26 -38.07 3.70
C ARG A 196 -13.74 -38.36 3.49
N LEU A 197 -14.30 -38.05 2.33
CA LEU A 197 -15.69 -38.38 2.02
C LEU A 197 -15.95 -39.90 2.07
N GLU A 198 -15.05 -40.69 1.49
CA GLU A 198 -15.08 -42.15 1.54
C GLU A 198 -15.05 -42.67 2.99
N ASP A 199 -14.19 -42.12 3.84
CA ASP A 199 -14.12 -42.48 5.27
C ASP A 199 -15.41 -42.11 6.02
N ILE A 200 -16.02 -40.95 5.75
CA ILE A 200 -17.30 -40.57 6.39
C ILE A 200 -18.43 -41.48 5.88
N GLU A 201 -18.43 -41.89 4.61
CA GLU A 201 -19.40 -42.86 4.05
C GLU A 201 -19.23 -44.25 4.69
N ALA A 202 -17.99 -44.74 4.84
CA ALA A 202 -17.71 -46.02 5.47
C ALA A 202 -18.12 -46.09 6.95
N ARG A 203 -18.14 -44.95 7.64
CA ARG A 203 -18.57 -44.82 9.05
C ARG A 203 -20.08 -44.75 9.24
N GLN A 204 -20.88 -44.63 8.18
CA GLN A 204 -22.34 -44.68 8.34
C GLN A 204 -22.79 -46.12 8.65
N PRO A 205 -23.51 -46.39 9.76
CA PRO A 205 -24.08 -47.69 9.99
C PRO A 205 -25.05 -48.00 8.84
N SER A 206 -24.87 -49.16 8.22
CA SER A 206 -25.83 -49.69 7.24
C SER A 206 -27.23 -49.53 7.82
N GLN A 207 -28.07 -48.69 7.21
CA GLN A 207 -29.49 -48.69 7.53
C GLN A 207 -30.03 -50.06 7.13
N THR A 208 -30.07 -50.97 8.10
CA THR A 208 -30.75 -52.25 8.01
C THR A 208 -32.23 -51.95 7.76
N LYS A 209 -32.69 -52.26 6.56
CA LYS A 209 -34.12 -52.42 6.25
C LYS A 209 -34.72 -53.53 7.10
#